data_AF-A0A133UUA9-F1
#
_entry.id   AF-A0A133UUA9-F1
#
_cell.length_a   1.000
_cell.length_b   1.000
_cell.length_c   1.000
_cell.angle_alpha   90.00
_cell.angle_beta   90.00
_cell.angle_gamma   90.00
#
_symmetry.space_group_name_H-M   'P 1'
#
loop_
_entity.id
_entity.type
_entity.pdbx_description
1 polymer ?
#
loop_
_entity_poly.entity_id
_entity_poly.type
_entity_poly.pdbx_seq_one_letter_code
_entity_poly.pdbx_strand_id
1 'polypeptide(L)'
;MAPQVFDTVGVYSFLVDETLLAPIDGTVMDAEPFGSQRLGTNQQSIIILIAITGNIDKKGGNIIPSHLSGYVSDPELVGATSKWRPSEKIERERIGYEKYPLASGPDSPLPFVNSNLALRTMISGEPYPLKAVYCVGGNPVVNCQNTELAVEAFKELDLFVVADLFMTPTAVQADYVLPATTWLEREGCCDISYSNMIAARRKALEQQYESWPDMKIAIELVKKFHGQIEVSYLGTVLRSLIIGE
;
A
#
# COMPACT_ATOMS: atom_id res chain seq x y z
N MET A 1 -14.23 -14.05 34.37
CA MET A 1 -13.95 -13.37 33.08
C MET A 1 -14.44 -14.17 31.87
N ALA A 2 -14.48 -15.51 31.92
CA ALA A 2 -14.90 -16.36 30.79
C ALA A 2 -16.37 -16.26 30.31
N PRO A 3 -17.41 -16.10 31.16
CA PRO A 3 -18.81 -16.19 30.69
C PRO A 3 -19.20 -15.08 29.69
N GLN A 4 -18.70 -13.86 29.92
CA GLN A 4 -19.05 -12.69 29.10
C GLN A 4 -18.50 -12.75 27.67
N VAL A 5 -17.40 -13.50 27.45
CA VAL A 5 -16.81 -13.64 26.12
C VAL A 5 -17.72 -14.48 25.23
N PHE A 6 -18.21 -15.62 25.73
CA PHE A 6 -19.08 -16.54 24.98
C PHE A 6 -20.41 -15.90 24.57
N ASP A 7 -21.00 -15.12 25.47
CA ASP A 7 -22.22 -14.36 25.19
C ASP A 7 -22.02 -13.28 24.11
N THR A 8 -20.79 -12.76 24.00
CA THR A 8 -20.45 -11.70 23.04
C THR A 8 -20.15 -12.26 21.64
N VAL A 9 -19.43 -13.40 21.56
CA VAL A 9 -19.06 -13.99 20.26
C VAL A 9 -20.11 -14.97 19.71
N GLY A 10 -21.09 -15.39 20.52
CA GLY A 10 -22.11 -16.35 20.12
C GLY A 10 -21.57 -17.77 19.88
N VAL A 11 -20.44 -18.12 20.51
CA VAL A 11 -19.79 -19.44 20.41
C VAL A 11 -19.95 -20.18 21.72
N TYR A 12 -20.34 -21.45 21.65
CA TYR A 12 -20.45 -22.31 22.82
C TYR A 12 -19.09 -22.53 23.48
N SER A 13 -19.05 -22.48 24.82
CA SER A 13 -17.80 -22.59 25.60
C SER A 13 -17.01 -23.86 25.31
N PHE A 14 -17.69 -24.99 25.08
CA PHE A 14 -17.03 -26.27 24.81
C PHE A 14 -16.26 -26.28 23.47
N LEU A 15 -16.71 -25.54 22.46
CA LEU A 15 -16.02 -25.44 21.17
C LEU A 15 -14.73 -24.63 21.29
N VAL A 16 -14.74 -23.61 22.14
CA VAL A 16 -13.55 -22.80 22.42
C VAL A 16 -12.56 -23.58 23.28
N ASP A 17 -13.03 -24.31 24.28
CA ASP A 17 -12.18 -25.16 25.11
C ASP A 17 -11.53 -26.28 24.27
N GLU A 18 -12.25 -26.98 23.38
CA GLU A 18 -11.66 -27.98 22.48
C GLU A 18 -10.60 -27.38 21.55
N THR A 19 -10.81 -26.16 21.07
CA THR A 19 -9.88 -25.49 20.14
C THR A 19 -8.65 -24.92 20.85
N LEU A 20 -8.79 -24.44 22.09
CA LEU A 20 -7.67 -23.93 22.91
C LEU A 20 -6.88 -25.04 23.61
N LEU A 21 -7.52 -26.17 23.92
CA LEU A 21 -6.88 -27.34 24.55
C LEU A 21 -6.18 -28.25 23.54
N ALA A 22 -6.55 -28.16 22.25
CA ALA A 22 -5.77 -28.78 21.19
C ALA A 22 -4.39 -28.08 21.10
N PRO A 23 -3.27 -28.84 21.04
CA PRO A 23 -1.97 -28.25 20.81
C PRO A 23 -1.99 -27.51 19.47
N ILE A 24 -1.90 -26.17 19.52
CA ILE A 24 -1.74 -25.34 18.34
C ILE A 24 -0.28 -25.48 17.90
N ASP A 25 0.02 -26.56 17.18
CA ASP A 25 1.32 -26.78 16.55
C ASP A 25 1.20 -26.59 15.05
N GLY A 26 1.69 -25.46 14.54
CA GLY A 26 1.65 -25.16 13.10
C GLY A 26 1.48 -23.68 12.77
N THR A 27 1.33 -23.38 11.48
CA THR A 27 1.10 -22.02 10.98
C THR A 27 -0.32 -21.57 11.31
N VAL A 28 -0.43 -20.46 12.02
CA VAL A 28 -1.71 -19.73 12.13
C VAL A 28 -1.84 -18.84 10.90
N MET A 29 -2.91 -19.04 10.14
CA MET A 29 -3.25 -18.23 8.98
C MET A 29 -4.25 -17.14 9.38
N ASP A 30 -3.94 -15.91 8.98
CA ASP A 30 -4.85 -14.76 9.09
C ASP A 30 -5.39 -14.39 7.71
N ALA A 31 -6.56 -13.74 7.69
CA ALA A 31 -7.15 -13.17 6.50
C ALA A 31 -7.29 -11.65 6.67
N GLU A 32 -6.98 -10.91 5.60
CA GLU A 32 -7.12 -9.45 5.46
C GLU A 32 -8.32 -8.75 6.15
N PRO A 33 -9.56 -9.32 6.20
CA PRO A 33 -10.69 -8.66 6.87
C PRO A 33 -10.49 -8.32 8.36
N PHE A 34 -9.53 -8.92 9.07
CA PHE A 34 -9.30 -8.63 10.50
C PHE A 34 -8.47 -7.37 10.75
N GLY A 35 -7.56 -7.02 9.84
CA GLY A 35 -6.73 -5.80 9.92
C GLY A 35 -7.47 -4.54 9.44
N SER A 36 -8.43 -4.70 8.54
CA SER A 36 -9.21 -3.59 7.95
C SER A 36 -10.31 -3.03 8.85
N GLN A 37 -10.45 -3.54 10.08
CA GLN A 37 -11.49 -3.12 11.03
C GLN A 37 -11.02 -1.97 11.93
N ARG A 38 -12.00 -1.21 12.43
CA ARG A 38 -11.83 0.07 13.15
C ARG A 38 -10.76 0.09 14.25
N LEU A 39 -10.48 -1.03 14.90
CA LEU A 39 -9.56 -1.11 16.03
C LEU A 39 -8.26 -1.88 15.74
N GLY A 40 -8.17 -2.66 14.65
CA GLY A 40 -6.98 -3.49 14.34
C GLY A 40 -6.56 -4.49 15.43
N THR A 41 -7.26 -4.55 16.56
CA THR A 41 -6.92 -5.36 17.75
C THR A 41 -6.97 -6.85 17.48
N ASN A 42 -7.73 -7.27 16.47
CA ASN A 42 -7.87 -8.68 16.09
C ASN A 42 -6.54 -9.22 15.56
N GLN A 43 -5.86 -8.47 14.69
CA GLN A 43 -4.57 -8.86 14.14
C GLN A 43 -3.50 -8.93 15.22
N GLN A 44 -3.48 -7.96 16.15
CA GLN A 44 -2.58 -8.00 17.31
C GLN A 44 -2.83 -9.22 18.19
N SER A 45 -4.09 -9.57 18.42
CA SER A 45 -4.46 -10.73 19.23
C SER A 45 -4.01 -12.04 18.58
N ILE A 46 -4.11 -12.15 17.26
CA ILE A 46 -3.62 -13.32 16.51
C ILE A 46 -2.09 -13.42 16.60
N ILE A 47 -1.37 -12.31 16.47
CA ILE A 47 0.10 -12.28 16.61
C ILE A 47 0.52 -12.68 18.02
N ILE A 48 -0.18 -12.20 19.06
CA ILE A 48 0.04 -12.61 20.44
C ILE A 48 -0.21 -14.11 20.60
N LEU A 49 -1.29 -14.65 20.00
CA LEU A 49 -1.58 -16.08 20.03
C LEU A 49 -0.43 -16.91 19.42
N ILE A 50 0.09 -16.49 18.27
CA ILE A 50 1.24 -17.13 17.62
C ILE A 50 2.47 -17.14 18.55
N ALA A 51 2.72 -16.01 19.24
CA ALA A 51 3.84 -15.87 20.16
C ALA A 51 3.70 -16.78 21.40
N ILE A 52 2.55 -16.75 22.09
CA ILE A 52 2.35 -17.52 23.32
C ILE A 52 2.27 -19.03 23.09
N THR A 53 1.90 -19.46 21.88
CA THR A 53 1.88 -20.87 21.46
C THR A 53 3.24 -21.36 20.96
N GLY A 54 4.26 -20.49 20.97
CA GLY A 54 5.60 -20.84 20.51
C GLY A 54 5.65 -21.22 19.03
N ASN A 55 4.75 -20.66 18.22
CA ASN A 55 4.70 -20.94 16.77
C ASN A 55 5.61 -20.03 15.94
N ILE A 56 6.41 -19.16 16.57
CA ILE A 56 7.38 -18.30 15.89
C ILE A 56 8.67 -19.08 15.62
N ASP A 57 9.12 -19.04 14.38
CA ASP A 57 10.44 -19.52 13.92
C ASP A 57 10.72 -21.02 14.16
N LYS A 58 9.65 -21.82 14.15
CA LYS A 58 9.75 -23.29 14.17
C LYS A 58 9.29 -23.89 12.84
N LYS A 59 9.76 -25.11 12.55
CA LYS A 59 9.36 -25.84 11.34
C LYS A 59 7.83 -26.00 11.29
N GLY A 60 7.22 -25.51 10.22
CA GLY A 60 5.77 -25.55 10.04
C GLY A 60 5.01 -24.48 10.82
N GLY A 61 5.69 -23.56 11.50
CA GLY A 61 5.09 -22.40 12.19
C GLY A 61 5.12 -21.12 11.35
N ASN A 62 4.94 -19.98 12.00
CA ASN A 62 5.02 -18.65 11.39
C ASN A 62 6.46 -18.13 11.44
N ILE A 63 6.90 -17.50 10.36
CA ILE A 63 8.22 -16.87 10.26
C ILE A 63 8.10 -15.35 10.40
N ILE A 64 9.12 -14.74 11.00
CA ILE A 64 9.33 -13.30 10.84
C ILE A 64 10.14 -13.14 9.55
N PRO A 65 9.62 -12.43 8.53
CA PRO A 65 10.36 -12.23 7.30
C PRO A 65 11.69 -11.54 7.59
N SER A 66 12.80 -12.13 7.16
CA SER A 66 14.14 -11.54 7.28
C SER A 66 14.71 -11.31 5.88
N HIS A 67 15.14 -10.09 5.60
CA HIS A 67 15.81 -9.75 4.35
C HIS A 67 17.24 -10.31 4.30
N LEU A 68 17.71 -10.66 3.10
CA LEU A 68 19.10 -11.04 2.87
C LEU A 68 20.02 -9.84 3.10
N SER A 69 21.25 -10.08 3.57
CA SER A 69 22.25 -9.01 3.71
C SER A 69 22.48 -8.30 2.37
N GLY A 70 22.34 -6.97 2.35
CA GLY A 70 22.49 -6.13 1.15
C GLY A 70 21.23 -6.00 0.29
N TYR A 71 20.14 -6.69 0.63
CA TYR A 71 18.85 -6.54 -0.04
C TYR A 71 18.15 -5.27 0.45
N VAL A 72 17.72 -4.42 -0.49
CA VAL A 72 16.85 -3.26 -0.20
C VAL A 72 15.44 -3.60 -0.65
N SER A 73 14.50 -3.67 0.29
CA SER A 73 13.10 -3.95 -0.01
C SER A 73 12.40 -2.76 -0.67
N ASP A 74 11.29 -3.02 -1.38
CA ASP A 74 10.47 -1.93 -1.94
C ASP A 74 10.03 -0.92 -0.86
N PRO A 75 9.55 -1.34 0.34
CA PRO A 75 9.26 -0.41 1.43
C PRO A 75 10.44 0.43 1.90
N GLU A 76 11.67 -0.10 1.90
CA GLU A 76 12.87 0.66 2.25
C GLU A 76 13.24 1.66 1.14
N LEU A 77 13.06 1.27 -0.12
CA LEU A 77 13.33 2.11 -1.28
C LEU A 77 12.40 3.32 -1.34
N VAL A 78 11.10 3.12 -1.11
CA VAL A 78 10.08 4.17 -1.27
C VAL A 78 9.57 4.78 0.04
N GLY A 79 9.95 4.24 1.20
CA GLY A 79 9.39 4.66 2.48
C GLY A 79 10.36 4.65 3.65
N ALA A 80 10.56 3.51 4.33
CA ALA A 80 10.97 3.43 5.74
C ALA A 80 12.30 4.10 6.06
N THR A 81 13.24 4.04 5.13
CA THR A 81 14.61 4.55 5.27
C THR A 81 15.05 5.32 4.04
N SER A 82 14.08 5.68 3.19
CA SER A 82 14.38 6.27 1.90
C SER A 82 15.00 7.66 2.08
N LYS A 83 16.20 7.85 1.54
CA LYS A 83 16.81 9.18 1.38
C LYS A 83 15.94 10.15 0.57
N TRP A 84 14.91 9.62 -0.11
CA TRP A 84 13.96 10.35 -0.93
C TRP A 84 12.71 10.83 -0.16
N ARG A 85 12.60 10.55 1.15
CA ARG A 85 11.50 11.08 1.96
C ARG A 85 11.54 12.60 2.03
N PRO A 86 10.37 13.27 2.07
CA PRO A 86 10.29 14.69 2.40
C PRO A 86 10.83 14.97 3.81
N SER A 87 11.17 16.24 4.07
CA SER A 87 11.55 16.66 5.43
C SER A 87 10.48 16.32 6.46
N GLU A 88 10.89 16.06 7.71
CA GLU A 88 9.98 15.75 8.82
C GLU A 88 8.84 16.78 8.97
N LYS A 89 9.13 18.06 8.69
CA LYS A 89 8.12 19.13 8.68
C LYS A 89 6.98 18.81 7.70
N ILE A 90 7.30 18.47 6.45
CA ILE A 90 6.31 18.12 5.42
C ILE A 90 5.57 16.84 5.81
N GLU A 91 6.27 15.87 6.40
CA GLU A 91 5.64 14.62 6.81
C GLU A 91 4.62 14.82 7.94
N ARG A 92 4.86 15.78 8.84
CA ARG A 92 3.90 16.18 9.88
C ARG A 92 2.70 16.94 9.34
N GLU A 93 2.82 17.57 8.18
CA GLU A 93 1.70 18.23 7.49
C GLU A 93 0.80 17.23 6.73
N ARG A 94 1.24 15.98 6.54
CA ARG A 94 0.49 14.95 5.81
C ARG A 94 -0.92 14.74 6.39
N ILE A 95 -1.94 14.80 5.53
CA ILE A 95 -3.34 14.53 5.91
C ILE A 95 -3.46 13.14 6.55
N GLY A 96 -3.86 13.13 7.82
CA GLY A 96 -3.97 11.94 8.65
C GLY A 96 -2.94 11.86 9.78
N TYR A 97 -1.84 12.62 9.73
CA TYR A 97 -0.79 12.58 10.76
C TYR A 97 -1.32 12.85 12.17
N GLU A 98 -2.07 13.94 12.36
CA GLU A 98 -2.59 14.30 13.69
C GLU A 98 -3.45 13.21 14.34
N LYS A 99 -4.15 12.43 13.52
CA LYS A 99 -5.07 11.39 13.98
C LYS A 99 -4.43 10.00 14.03
N TYR A 100 -3.51 9.73 13.10
CA TYR A 100 -2.87 8.42 12.89
C TYR A 100 -1.36 8.58 12.74
N PRO A 101 -0.64 9.05 13.78
CA PRO A 101 0.78 9.39 13.67
C PRO A 101 1.66 8.19 13.31
N LEU A 102 1.28 6.97 13.71
CA LEU A 102 2.00 5.74 13.37
C LEU A 102 1.77 5.25 11.94
N ALA A 103 0.72 5.72 11.28
CA ALA A 103 0.40 5.33 9.89
C ALA A 103 0.79 6.42 8.89
N SER A 104 0.72 7.69 9.29
CA SER A 104 0.89 8.84 8.40
C SER A 104 2.04 9.77 8.82
N GLY A 105 2.79 9.44 9.87
CA GLY A 105 3.86 10.28 10.41
C GLY A 105 5.28 9.88 10.03
N PRO A 106 6.27 10.63 10.54
CA PRO A 106 7.69 10.34 10.31
C PRO A 106 8.14 8.98 10.82
N ASP A 107 7.57 8.55 11.94
CA ASP A 107 7.88 7.25 12.56
C ASP A 107 7.19 6.08 11.85
N SER A 108 6.35 6.34 10.84
CA SER A 108 5.74 5.29 10.03
C SER A 108 6.78 4.71 9.05
N PRO A 109 6.96 3.38 9.01
CA PRO A 109 7.82 2.74 8.02
C PRO A 109 7.29 2.95 6.60
N LEU A 110 5.99 3.09 6.42
CA LEU A 110 5.37 3.35 5.13
C LEU A 110 4.27 4.39 5.34
N PRO A 111 4.61 5.68 5.35
CA PRO A 111 3.62 6.69 5.60
C PRO A 111 2.70 6.87 4.39
N PHE A 112 1.41 6.90 4.63
CA PHE A 112 0.42 7.22 3.61
C PHE A 112 -0.52 8.31 4.06
N VAL A 113 -1.05 9.05 3.09
CA VAL A 113 -2.19 9.94 3.31
C VAL A 113 -3.39 9.08 3.66
N ASN A 114 -4.13 9.44 4.72
CA ASN A 114 -5.36 8.72 5.03
C ASN A 114 -6.42 9.02 3.97
N SER A 115 -6.81 8.03 3.17
CA SER A 115 -7.69 8.22 2.01
C SER A 115 -9.04 8.84 2.37
N ASN A 116 -9.68 8.39 3.46
CA ASN A 116 -10.97 8.95 3.89
C ASN A 116 -10.86 10.41 4.33
N LEU A 117 -9.78 10.77 5.03
CA LEU A 117 -9.55 12.16 5.41
C LEU A 117 -9.21 13.01 4.17
N ALA A 118 -8.43 12.48 3.23
CA ALA A 118 -8.13 13.18 1.98
C ALA A 118 -9.40 13.51 1.17
N LEU A 119 -10.32 12.55 1.01
CA LEU A 119 -11.60 12.82 0.33
C LEU A 119 -12.39 13.94 1.03
N ARG A 120 -12.41 13.94 2.36
CA ARG A 120 -13.06 15.01 3.13
C ARG A 120 -12.35 16.35 2.96
N THR A 121 -11.02 16.36 2.96
CA THR A 121 -10.21 17.57 2.78
C THR A 121 -10.37 18.16 1.37
N MET A 122 -10.58 17.35 0.33
CA MET A 122 -10.90 17.87 -1.00
C MET A 122 -12.17 18.73 -0.98
N ILE A 123 -13.18 18.31 -0.21
CA ILE A 123 -14.46 19.03 -0.08
C ILE A 123 -14.35 20.20 0.89
N SER A 124 -13.75 20.00 2.06
CA SER A 124 -13.73 21.01 3.11
C SER A 124 -12.66 22.07 2.92
N GLY A 125 -11.58 21.78 2.18
CA GLY A 125 -10.39 22.61 2.10
C GLY A 125 -9.52 22.61 3.36
N GLU A 126 -9.83 21.77 4.35
CA GLU A 126 -9.17 21.72 5.66
C GLU A 126 -8.41 20.41 5.88
N PRO A 127 -7.18 20.42 6.41
CA PRO A 127 -6.45 21.57 6.97
C PRO A 127 -5.81 22.50 5.93
N TYR A 128 -5.82 22.11 4.66
CA TYR A 128 -5.42 22.92 3.51
C TYR A 128 -6.06 22.34 2.25
N PRO A 129 -6.25 23.13 1.18
CA PRO A 129 -6.94 22.66 0.00
C PRO A 129 -6.11 21.63 -0.77
N LEU A 130 -6.73 20.49 -1.09
CA LEU A 130 -6.20 19.57 -2.09
C LEU A 130 -6.70 20.00 -3.46
N LYS A 131 -5.77 20.39 -4.32
CA LYS A 131 -6.10 20.97 -5.64
C LYS A 131 -5.91 20.04 -6.82
N ALA A 132 -5.01 19.07 -6.69
CA ALA A 132 -4.75 18.14 -7.76
C ALA A 132 -4.56 16.72 -7.24
N VAL A 133 -5.03 15.74 -8.02
CA VAL A 133 -4.75 14.32 -7.79
C VAL A 133 -4.23 13.71 -9.08
N TYR A 134 -3.12 12.99 -8.97
CA TYR A 134 -2.65 12.07 -10.00
C TYR A 134 -2.83 10.64 -9.51
N CYS A 135 -3.81 9.93 -10.09
CA CYS A 135 -4.15 8.57 -9.72
C CYS A 135 -3.55 7.59 -10.73
N VAL A 136 -2.75 6.63 -10.27
CA VAL A 136 -2.05 5.66 -11.12
C VAL A 136 -2.54 4.25 -10.80
N GLY A 137 -3.13 3.56 -11.78
CA GLY A 137 -3.60 2.18 -11.64
C GLY A 137 -4.64 1.95 -10.54
N GLY A 138 -5.33 3.01 -10.10
CA GLY A 138 -6.26 2.99 -8.98
C GLY A 138 -7.69 3.28 -9.42
N ASN A 139 -8.66 2.75 -8.66
CA ASN A 139 -10.08 3.01 -8.88
C ASN A 139 -10.78 3.44 -7.57
N PRO A 140 -10.37 4.55 -6.93
CA PRO A 140 -10.89 5.01 -5.64
C PRO A 140 -12.40 5.21 -5.60
N VAL A 141 -13.07 5.51 -6.72
CA VAL A 141 -14.54 5.57 -6.77
C VAL A 141 -15.17 4.23 -6.35
N VAL A 142 -14.54 3.12 -6.71
CA VAL A 142 -14.98 1.77 -6.36
C VAL A 142 -14.33 1.26 -5.07
N ASN A 143 -13.06 1.59 -4.86
CA ASN A 143 -12.25 1.00 -3.78
C ASN A 143 -12.38 1.74 -2.44
N CYS A 144 -12.84 3.00 -2.45
CA CYS A 144 -13.09 3.74 -1.21
C CYS A 144 -14.37 3.24 -0.54
N GLN A 145 -14.36 3.24 0.80
CA GLN A 145 -15.48 2.77 1.63
C GLN A 145 -16.79 3.53 1.38
N ASN A 146 -16.70 4.78 0.92
CA ASN A 146 -17.83 5.61 0.57
C ASN A 146 -17.65 6.16 -0.86
N THR A 147 -18.29 5.51 -1.82
CA THR A 147 -18.27 5.88 -3.24
C THR A 147 -18.85 7.28 -3.48
N GLU A 148 -19.95 7.63 -2.81
CA GLU A 148 -20.60 8.95 -2.98
C GLU A 148 -19.66 10.07 -2.56
N LEU A 149 -19.00 9.91 -1.42
CA LEU A 149 -17.99 10.85 -0.93
C LEU A 149 -16.82 10.96 -1.91
N ALA A 150 -16.37 9.85 -2.51
CA ALA A 150 -15.29 9.88 -3.49
C ALA A 150 -15.69 10.65 -4.76
N VAL A 151 -16.90 10.40 -5.27
CA VAL A 151 -17.47 11.09 -6.44
C VAL A 151 -17.62 12.60 -6.19
N GLU A 152 -18.08 12.98 -4.99
CA GLU A 152 -18.19 14.39 -4.62
C GLU A 152 -16.81 15.05 -4.48
N ALA A 153 -15.89 14.39 -3.77
CA ALA A 153 -14.55 14.91 -3.52
C ALA A 153 -13.75 15.18 -4.81
N PHE A 154 -13.83 14.28 -5.80
CA PHE A 154 -13.09 14.47 -7.05
C PHE A 154 -13.59 15.64 -7.91
N LYS A 155 -14.83 16.12 -7.71
CA LYS A 155 -15.37 17.30 -8.41
C LYS A 155 -14.80 18.62 -7.89
N GLU A 156 -14.28 18.62 -6.67
CA GLU A 156 -13.73 19.81 -6.01
C GLU A 156 -12.25 20.05 -6.36
N LEU A 157 -11.63 19.12 -7.10
CA LEU A 157 -10.26 19.27 -7.57
C LEU A 157 -10.19 20.27 -8.73
N ASP A 158 -9.13 21.07 -8.75
CA ASP A 158 -8.81 21.94 -9.89
C ASP A 158 -8.20 21.11 -11.06
N LEU A 159 -7.62 19.94 -10.75
CA LEU A 159 -7.03 19.02 -11.71
C LEU A 159 -7.07 17.57 -11.24
N PHE A 160 -7.75 16.70 -11.98
CA PHE A 160 -7.77 15.27 -11.75
C PHE A 160 -7.23 14.50 -12.95
N VAL A 161 -6.10 13.81 -12.78
CA VAL A 161 -5.45 13.02 -13.83
C VAL A 161 -5.42 11.55 -13.43
N VAL A 162 -5.80 10.68 -14.34
CA VAL A 162 -5.80 9.23 -14.12
C VAL A 162 -4.91 8.54 -15.16
N ALA A 163 -3.92 7.78 -14.73
CA ALA A 163 -3.16 6.85 -15.56
C ALA A 163 -3.69 5.43 -15.35
N ASP A 164 -4.31 4.85 -16.37
CA ASP A 164 -5.01 3.55 -16.25
C ASP A 164 -5.01 2.78 -17.58
N LEU A 165 -5.26 1.47 -17.49
CA LEU A 165 -5.44 0.56 -18.61
C LEU A 165 -6.85 0.67 -19.21
N PHE A 166 -7.83 1.01 -18.37
CA PHE A 166 -9.24 1.01 -18.72
C PHE A 166 -9.90 2.34 -18.36
N MET A 167 -11.00 2.65 -19.05
CA MET A 167 -11.88 3.75 -18.68
C MET A 167 -12.73 3.35 -17.46
N THR A 168 -12.11 3.33 -16.28
CA THR A 168 -12.75 2.97 -15.00
C THR A 168 -13.73 4.06 -14.52
N PRO A 169 -14.64 3.77 -13.56
CA PRO A 169 -15.48 4.80 -12.96
C PRO A 169 -14.72 5.99 -12.36
N THR A 170 -13.47 5.76 -11.96
CA THR A 170 -12.54 6.84 -11.57
C THR A 170 -12.05 7.60 -12.79
N ALA A 171 -11.54 6.92 -13.83
CA ALA A 171 -11.04 7.56 -15.05
C ALA A 171 -12.09 8.43 -15.76
N VAL A 172 -13.36 8.03 -15.72
CA VAL A 172 -14.49 8.80 -16.31
C VAL A 172 -14.66 10.18 -15.66
N GLN A 173 -14.22 10.36 -14.41
CA GLN A 173 -14.31 11.64 -13.69
C GLN A 173 -13.05 12.50 -13.86
N ALA A 174 -12.00 11.98 -14.49
CA ALA A 174 -10.74 12.70 -14.64
C ALA A 174 -10.83 13.77 -15.74
N ASP A 175 -10.13 14.88 -15.55
CA ASP A 175 -9.91 15.88 -16.60
C ASP A 175 -9.03 15.32 -17.72
N TYR A 176 -8.06 14.49 -17.35
CA TYR A 176 -7.15 13.84 -18.28
C TYR A 176 -6.96 12.37 -17.95
N VAL A 177 -7.00 11.52 -18.98
CA VAL A 177 -6.68 10.10 -18.88
C VAL A 177 -5.40 9.82 -19.66
N LEU A 178 -4.40 9.26 -18.99
CA LEU A 178 -3.12 8.86 -19.58
C LEU A 178 -3.13 7.33 -19.79
N PRO A 179 -3.02 6.83 -21.03
CA PRO A 179 -3.09 5.40 -21.30
C PRO A 179 -1.83 4.70 -20.75
N ALA A 180 -2.02 3.81 -19.77
CA ALA A 180 -0.95 3.01 -19.19
C ALA A 180 -0.76 1.69 -19.94
N THR A 181 0.45 1.13 -19.92
CA THR A 181 0.70 -0.22 -20.46
C THR A 181 0.35 -1.32 -19.46
N THR A 182 -0.13 -2.44 -19.98
CA THR A 182 -0.37 -3.66 -19.19
C THR A 182 0.94 -4.25 -18.68
N TRP A 183 0.87 -5.16 -17.72
CA TRP A 183 2.06 -5.84 -17.21
C TRP A 183 2.77 -6.72 -18.26
N LEU A 184 2.10 -7.10 -19.35
CA LEU A 184 2.67 -7.91 -20.42
C LEU A 184 3.52 -7.09 -21.40
N GLU A 185 3.30 -5.77 -21.43
CA GLU A 185 3.91 -4.85 -22.40
C GLU A 185 5.16 -4.16 -21.87
N ARG A 186 5.51 -4.39 -20.60
CA ARG A 186 6.63 -3.76 -19.91
C ARG A 186 7.49 -4.77 -19.16
N GLU A 187 8.77 -4.45 -19.10
CA GLU A 187 9.71 -5.15 -18.24
C GLU A 187 9.62 -4.62 -16.80
N GLY A 188 10.03 -5.43 -15.84
CA GLY A 188 10.10 -5.01 -14.45
C GLY A 188 10.76 -6.06 -13.57
N CYS A 189 10.87 -5.74 -12.29
CA CYS A 189 11.19 -6.71 -11.26
C CYS A 189 10.16 -6.56 -10.13
N CYS A 190 9.96 -7.63 -9.37
CA CYS A 190 9.22 -7.57 -8.13
C CYS A 190 9.94 -8.42 -7.10
N ASP A 191 9.96 -7.93 -5.88
CA ASP A 191 10.35 -8.75 -4.76
C ASP A 191 9.19 -9.54 -4.19
N ILE A 192 9.51 -10.71 -3.68
CA ILE A 192 8.58 -11.55 -2.95
C ILE A 192 9.13 -11.64 -1.53
N SER A 193 8.72 -10.67 -0.72
CA SER A 193 9.34 -10.37 0.58
C SER A 193 9.29 -11.55 1.56
N TYR A 194 8.31 -12.46 1.43
CA TYR A 194 8.18 -13.66 2.27
C TYR A 194 9.10 -14.82 1.85
N SER A 195 9.61 -14.82 0.63
CA SER A 195 10.45 -15.91 0.10
C SER A 195 11.86 -15.47 -0.26
N ASN A 196 12.27 -14.24 0.09
CA ASN A 196 13.58 -13.67 -0.23
C ASN A 196 13.95 -13.85 -1.71
N MET A 197 12.96 -13.67 -2.59
CA MET A 197 13.10 -13.90 -4.01
C MET A 197 12.87 -12.60 -4.78
N ILE A 198 13.74 -12.32 -5.74
CA ILE A 198 13.53 -11.29 -6.76
C ILE A 198 13.11 -11.99 -8.04
N ALA A 199 11.95 -11.63 -8.56
CA ALA A 199 11.46 -12.13 -9.84
C ALA A 199 11.61 -11.05 -10.91
N ALA A 200 12.19 -11.42 -12.06
CA ALA A 200 12.25 -10.57 -13.24
C ALA A 200 11.02 -10.82 -14.12
N ARG A 201 10.37 -9.74 -14.54
CA ARG A 201 9.29 -9.76 -15.52
C ARG A 201 9.85 -9.35 -16.86
N ARG A 202 9.85 -10.30 -17.80
CA ARG A 202 10.15 -10.02 -19.21
C ARG A 202 8.89 -9.56 -19.91
N LYS A 203 9.06 -8.59 -20.81
CA LYS A 203 8.01 -8.16 -21.73
C LYS A 203 7.60 -9.33 -22.63
N ALA A 204 6.30 -9.57 -22.72
CA ALA A 204 5.70 -10.63 -23.51
C ALA A 204 5.02 -10.11 -24.79
N LEU A 205 4.59 -8.85 -24.78
CA LEU A 205 3.92 -8.17 -25.89
C LEU A 205 4.60 -6.83 -26.17
N GLU A 206 4.54 -6.37 -27.42
CA GLU A 206 4.95 -5.01 -27.75
C GLU A 206 3.98 -3.97 -27.18
N GLN A 207 4.48 -2.74 -26.96
CA GLN A 207 3.64 -1.64 -26.49
C GLN A 207 2.51 -1.40 -27.49
N GLN A 208 1.27 -1.35 -27.01
CA GLN A 208 0.10 -1.16 -27.87
C GLN A 208 -0.32 0.31 -27.91
N TYR A 209 -0.73 0.77 -29.09
CA TYR A 209 -1.23 2.13 -29.31
C TYR A 209 -0.24 3.21 -28.81
N GLU A 210 -0.76 4.26 -28.18
CA GLU A 210 0.02 5.35 -27.59
C GLU A 210 0.24 5.15 -26.08
N SER A 211 -0.03 3.96 -25.55
CA SER A 211 0.11 3.67 -24.11
C SER A 211 1.56 3.70 -23.66
N TRP A 212 1.85 4.23 -22.48
CA TRP A 212 3.20 4.24 -21.90
C TRP A 212 3.26 3.48 -20.57
N PRO A 213 4.40 2.87 -20.23
CA PRO A 213 4.61 2.38 -18.86
C PRO A 213 4.46 3.51 -17.83
N ASP A 214 3.85 3.22 -16.68
CA ASP A 214 3.57 4.21 -15.61
C ASP A 214 4.82 5.03 -15.27
N MET A 215 5.96 4.37 -15.17
CA MET A 215 7.25 4.99 -14.87
C MET A 215 7.76 5.92 -15.97
N LYS A 216 7.51 5.57 -17.24
CA LYS A 216 7.83 6.47 -18.36
C LYS A 216 6.98 7.73 -18.29
N ILE A 217 5.67 7.60 -18.00
CA ILE A 217 4.77 8.73 -17.81
C ILE A 217 5.30 9.63 -16.69
N ALA A 218 5.62 9.06 -15.52
CA ALA A 218 6.16 9.80 -14.39
C ALA A 218 7.48 10.53 -14.73
N ILE A 219 8.43 9.86 -15.37
CA ILE A 219 9.72 10.45 -15.76
C ILE A 219 9.51 11.61 -16.74
N GLU A 220 8.66 11.46 -17.75
CA GLU A 220 8.41 12.51 -18.73
C GLU A 220 7.66 13.72 -18.12
N LEU A 221 6.77 13.49 -17.15
CA LEU A 221 6.15 14.57 -16.37
C LEU A 221 7.20 15.34 -15.57
N VAL A 222 8.09 14.63 -14.86
CA VAL A 222 9.18 15.26 -14.10
C VAL A 222 10.10 16.06 -15.04
N LYS A 223 10.46 15.51 -16.20
CA LYS A 223 11.28 16.22 -17.19
C LYS A 223 10.63 17.51 -17.68
N LYS A 224 9.31 17.52 -17.83
CA LYS A 224 8.57 18.73 -18.21
C LYS A 224 8.55 19.78 -17.10
N PHE A 225 8.47 19.38 -15.84
CA PHE A 225 8.45 20.32 -14.71
C PHE A 225 9.83 20.84 -14.32
N HIS A 226 10.88 20.02 -14.44
CA HIS A 226 12.20 20.30 -13.85
C HIS A 226 13.35 20.29 -14.87
N GLY A 227 13.10 20.09 -16.16
CA GLY A 227 14.13 20.00 -17.20
C GLY A 227 14.70 18.59 -17.39
N GLN A 228 15.74 18.44 -18.21
CA GLN A 228 16.30 17.12 -18.53
C GLN A 228 16.92 16.44 -17.30
N ILE A 229 16.28 15.36 -16.84
CA ILE A 229 16.85 14.42 -15.87
C ILE A 229 17.21 13.13 -16.62
N GLU A 230 18.48 12.70 -16.53
CA GLU A 230 18.89 11.38 -16.99
C GLU A 230 18.43 10.31 -15.99
N VAL A 231 17.39 9.54 -16.36
CA VAL A 231 16.89 8.42 -15.56
C VAL A 231 16.81 7.18 -16.44
N SER A 232 17.44 6.08 -16.00
CA SER A 232 17.41 4.77 -16.64
C SER A 232 16.59 3.82 -15.77
N TYR A 233 15.38 3.45 -16.20
CA TYR A 233 14.40 2.73 -15.36
C TYR A 233 14.94 1.42 -14.76
N LEU A 234 15.32 0.45 -15.61
CA LEU A 234 15.82 -0.84 -15.11
C LEU A 234 17.18 -0.68 -14.41
N GLY A 235 18.04 0.20 -14.93
CA GLY A 235 19.38 0.41 -14.41
C GLY A 235 19.40 1.08 -13.04
N THR A 236 18.49 2.01 -12.77
CA THR A 236 18.38 2.69 -11.48
C THR A 236 17.68 1.79 -10.47
N VAL A 237 16.55 1.18 -10.81
CA VAL A 237 15.81 0.32 -9.86
C VAL A 237 16.63 -0.93 -9.49
N LEU A 238 17.28 -1.60 -10.45
CA LEU A 238 18.13 -2.77 -10.13
C LEU A 238 19.39 -2.39 -9.36
N ARG A 239 20.03 -1.24 -9.65
CA ARG A 239 21.17 -0.77 -8.85
C ARG A 239 20.73 -0.40 -7.43
N SER A 240 19.59 0.26 -7.25
CA SER A 240 19.11 0.62 -5.92
C SER A 240 18.66 -0.62 -5.12
N LEU A 241 18.03 -1.61 -5.76
CA LEU A 241 17.59 -2.86 -5.09
C LEU A 241 18.75 -3.82 -4.74
N ILE A 242 19.83 -3.83 -5.55
CA ILE A 242 20.95 -4.79 -5.41
C ILE A 242 22.18 -4.16 -4.74
N ILE A 243 22.42 -2.86 -4.95
CA ILE A 243 23.67 -2.16 -4.56
C ILE A 243 23.39 -1.07 -3.51
N GLY A 244 22.14 -0.63 -3.34
CA GLY A 244 21.79 0.43 -2.39
C GLY A 244 22.21 1.84 -2.80
N GLU A 245 22.55 2.05 -4.07
CA GLU A 245 22.92 3.35 -4.67
C GLU A 245 21.71 4.13 -5.20
#